data_AF-A0A6I9PXB3-F1
#
_entry.id   AF-A0A6I9PXB3-F1
#
_cell.length_a   1.000
_cell.length_b   1.000
_cell.length_c   1.000
_cell.angle_alpha   90.00
_cell.angle_beta   90.00
_cell.angle_gamma   90.00
#
_symmetry.space_group_name_H-M   'P 1'
#
loop_
_entity.id
_entity.type
_entity.pdbx_description
1 polymer ?
#
loop_
_entity_poly.entity_id
_entity_poly.type
_entity_poly.pdbx_seq_one_letter_code
_entity_poly.pdbx_strand_id
1 'polypeptide(L)'
;MVGDILLCMPLSIFIQVIQVNYKVEGLEEHLNDPVKQHHLIRTLPARMRRQLLYKRKYIFAFHENLQKLVYMGLVQFGHVEKFKEKDQVFVHVMRNASIVDTTNAEPHYWLVTESFDKPFEQRHYTFNSAEDVENYWFDLMCVCLNTPLAKVHLRDLRVFEGPLPS
;
A
#
# COMPACT_ATOMS: atom_id res chain seq x y z
N MET A 1 7.75 -11.54 13.46
CA MET A 1 7.59 -10.07 13.54
C MET A 1 8.03 -9.44 12.23
N VAL A 2 7.74 -8.16 11.98
CA VAL A 2 8.11 -7.46 10.72
C VAL A 2 9.61 -7.59 10.39
N GLY A 3 10.49 -7.52 11.39
CA GLY A 3 11.93 -7.70 11.21
C GLY A 3 12.31 -9.06 10.64
N ASP A 4 11.60 -10.12 11.04
CA ASP A 4 11.84 -11.47 10.54
C ASP A 4 11.46 -11.58 9.06
N ILE A 5 10.36 -10.94 8.64
CA ILE A 5 9.92 -10.89 7.24
C ILE A 5 11.00 -10.22 6.40
N LEU A 6 11.52 -9.07 6.85
CA LEU A 6 12.55 -8.32 6.14
C LEU A 6 13.84 -9.10 5.96
N LEU A 7 14.30 -9.80 7.00
CA LEU A 7 15.55 -10.57 6.97
C LEU A 7 15.41 -11.91 6.25
N CYS A 8 14.21 -12.48 6.21
CA CYS A 8 13.88 -13.71 5.50
C CYS A 8 13.29 -13.45 4.10
N MET A 9 13.27 -12.20 3.63
CA MET A 9 12.83 -11.87 2.28
C MET A 9 13.88 -12.35 1.26
N PRO A 10 13.48 -12.98 0.14
CA PRO A 10 14.38 -13.22 -0.99
C PRO A 10 14.88 -11.90 -1.57
N LEU A 11 16.13 -11.83 -2.00
CA LEU A 11 16.75 -10.61 -2.54
C LEU A 11 15.95 -10.01 -3.71
N SER A 12 15.47 -10.83 -4.63
CA SER A 12 14.67 -10.45 -5.80
C SER A 12 13.37 -9.74 -5.40
N ILE A 13 12.76 -10.14 -4.29
CA ILE A 13 11.55 -9.50 -3.76
C ILE A 13 11.92 -8.24 -2.97
N PHE A 14 12.99 -8.29 -2.20
CA PHE A 14 13.45 -7.15 -1.40
C PHE A 14 13.72 -5.92 -2.26
N ILE A 15 14.40 -6.06 -3.40
CA ILE A 15 14.69 -4.94 -4.28
C ILE A 15 13.45 -4.38 -5.00
N GLN A 16 12.39 -5.17 -5.15
CA GLN A 16 11.12 -4.71 -5.72
C GLN A 16 10.29 -3.95 -4.69
N VAL A 17 10.31 -4.41 -3.44
CA VAL A 17 9.55 -3.80 -2.34
C VAL A 17 10.26 -2.58 -1.76
N ILE A 18 11.59 -2.64 -1.66
CA ILE A 18 12.45 -1.59 -1.10
C ILE A 18 13.18 -0.89 -2.25
N GLN A 19 12.88 0.40 -2.45
CA GLN A 19 13.59 1.20 -3.45
C GLN A 19 15.05 1.44 -3.04
N VAL A 20 15.96 0.61 -3.56
CA VAL A 20 17.41 0.74 -3.36
C VAL A 20 17.98 1.70 -4.41
N ASN A 21 17.98 3.00 -4.09
CA ASN A 21 18.41 4.07 -5.01
C ASN A 21 19.92 4.39 -4.92
N TYR A 22 20.76 3.42 -4.58
CA TYR A 22 22.20 3.59 -4.43
C TYR A 22 22.96 2.35 -4.88
N LYS A 23 24.23 2.54 -5.28
CA LYS A 23 25.07 1.44 -5.76
C LYS A 23 25.43 0.49 -4.60
N VAL A 24 25.12 -0.79 -4.78
CA VAL A 24 25.52 -1.88 -3.88
C VAL A 24 26.45 -2.83 -4.64
N GLU A 25 27.65 -3.03 -4.11
CA GLU A 25 28.64 -3.89 -4.73
C GLU A 25 28.21 -5.37 -4.71
N GLY A 26 28.31 -6.03 -5.87
CA GLY A 26 27.94 -7.45 -6.06
C GLY A 26 26.43 -7.72 -6.17
N LEU A 27 25.58 -6.69 -6.04
CA LEU A 27 24.13 -6.84 -6.12
C LEU A 27 23.68 -7.34 -7.49
N GLU A 28 24.16 -6.72 -8.55
CA GLU A 28 23.82 -7.06 -9.95
C GLU A 28 24.19 -8.51 -10.29
N GLU A 29 25.34 -8.99 -9.82
CA GLU A 29 25.76 -10.39 -10.02
C GLU A 29 24.80 -11.36 -9.34
N HIS A 30 24.28 -11.03 -8.15
CA HIS A 30 23.31 -11.88 -7.47
C HIS A 30 21.94 -11.84 -8.17
N LEU A 31 21.50 -10.69 -8.65
CA LEU A 31 20.21 -10.53 -9.32
C LEU A 31 20.16 -11.21 -10.69
N ASN A 32 21.28 -11.27 -11.41
CA ASN A 32 21.37 -11.93 -12.71
C ASN A 32 21.54 -13.46 -12.61
N ASP A 33 21.81 -14.00 -11.42
CA ASP A 33 21.92 -15.43 -11.20
C ASP A 33 20.54 -16.01 -10.82
N PRO A 34 20.06 -17.08 -11.49
CA PRO A 34 18.72 -17.64 -11.29
C PRO A 34 18.48 -18.17 -9.87
N VAL A 35 19.54 -18.49 -9.11
CA VAL A 35 19.44 -19.01 -7.75
C VAL A 35 19.79 -17.93 -6.73
N LYS A 36 20.90 -17.21 -6.92
CA LYS A 36 21.36 -16.22 -5.92
C LYS A 36 20.37 -15.06 -5.76
N GLN A 37 19.58 -14.75 -6.78
CA GLN A 37 18.55 -13.71 -6.67
C GLN A 37 17.49 -14.06 -5.62
N HIS A 38 17.32 -15.34 -5.29
CA HIS A 38 16.37 -15.80 -4.28
C HIS A 38 17.01 -16.09 -2.92
N HIS A 39 18.30 -15.81 -2.74
CA HIS A 39 18.93 -15.88 -1.43
C HIS A 39 18.28 -14.89 -0.46
N LEU A 40 18.15 -15.32 0.80
CA LEU A 40 17.55 -14.50 1.84
C LEU A 40 18.47 -13.35 2.21
N ILE A 41 17.91 -12.19 2.57
CA ILE A 41 18.69 -11.04 3.02
C ILE A 41 19.67 -11.39 4.15
N ARG A 42 19.24 -12.24 5.09
CA ARG A 42 20.09 -12.68 6.22
C ARG A 42 21.31 -13.51 5.79
N THR A 43 21.25 -14.22 4.65
CA THR A 43 22.30 -15.12 4.16
C THR A 43 23.25 -14.46 3.16
N LEU A 44 22.99 -13.22 2.75
CA LEU A 44 23.85 -12.50 1.82
C LEU A 44 25.25 -12.24 2.40
N PRO A 45 26.28 -12.08 1.54
CA PRO A 45 27.62 -11.69 1.97
C PRO A 45 27.59 -10.46 2.89
N ALA A 46 28.39 -10.48 3.97
CA ALA A 46 28.33 -9.47 5.02
C ALA A 46 28.53 -8.03 4.50
N ARG A 47 29.36 -7.84 3.48
CA ARG A 47 29.58 -6.53 2.83
C ARG A 47 28.33 -6.02 2.12
N MET A 48 27.62 -6.90 1.42
CA MET A 48 26.38 -6.55 0.72
C MET A 48 25.26 -6.26 1.71
N ARG A 49 25.08 -7.14 2.71
CA ARG A 49 24.08 -6.98 3.76
C ARG A 49 24.24 -5.66 4.53
N ARG A 50 25.48 -5.27 4.86
CA ARG A 50 25.74 -3.96 5.53
C ARG A 50 25.30 -2.76 4.69
N GLN A 51 25.47 -2.83 3.37
CA GLN A 51 25.04 -1.76 2.46
C GLN A 51 23.52 -1.72 2.36
N LEU A 52 22.86 -2.86 2.11
CA LEU A 52 21.40 -2.97 1.99
C LEU A 52 20.66 -2.56 3.27
N LEU A 53 21.22 -2.91 4.44
CA LEU A 53 20.61 -2.64 5.74
C LEU A 53 21.07 -1.31 6.37
N TYR A 54 21.78 -0.48 5.61
CA TYR A 54 22.40 0.75 6.10
C TYR A 54 21.37 1.70 6.73
N LYS A 55 21.69 2.20 7.93
CA LYS A 55 20.85 3.11 8.73
C LYS A 55 19.41 2.63 8.93
N ARG A 56 19.13 1.34 8.77
CA ARG A 56 17.79 0.74 8.94
C ARG A 56 16.69 1.41 8.10
N LYS A 57 17.03 2.10 7.00
CA LYS A 57 16.06 2.80 6.14
C LYS A 57 15.00 1.87 5.53
N TYR A 58 15.38 0.62 5.24
CA TYR A 58 14.50 -0.41 4.71
C TYR A 58 13.30 -0.71 5.62
N ILE A 59 13.46 -0.60 6.95
CA ILE A 59 12.36 -0.81 7.91
C ILE A 59 11.27 0.25 7.71
N PHE A 60 11.68 1.51 7.50
CA PHE A 60 10.75 2.62 7.29
C PHE A 60 9.99 2.46 5.98
N ALA A 61 10.71 2.21 4.87
CA ALA A 61 10.09 2.00 3.56
C ALA A 61 9.11 0.82 3.56
N PHE A 62 9.50 -0.30 4.20
CA PHE A 62 8.62 -1.46 4.32
C PHE A 62 7.38 -1.18 5.17
N HIS A 63 7.56 -0.50 6.29
CA HIS A 63 6.45 -0.12 7.17
C HIS A 63 5.46 0.81 6.47
N GLU A 64 5.93 1.76 5.65
CA GLU A 64 5.05 2.61 4.83
C GLU A 64 4.22 1.79 3.84
N ASN A 65 4.82 0.77 3.23
CA ASN A 65 4.08 -0.14 2.35
C ASN A 65 3.05 -0.99 3.13
N LEU A 66 3.41 -1.47 4.32
CA LEU A 66 2.45 -2.15 5.20
C LEU A 66 1.29 -1.22 5.60
N GLN A 67 1.56 0.05 5.92
CA GLN A 67 0.51 1.02 6.24
C GLN A 67 -0.46 1.22 5.09
N LYS A 68 0.02 1.27 3.84
CA LYS A 68 -0.86 1.33 2.65
C LYS A 68 -1.75 0.09 2.58
N LEU A 69 -1.19 -1.09 2.79
CA LEU A 69 -1.97 -2.34 2.81
C LEU A 69 -2.99 -2.37 3.97
N VAL A 70 -2.70 -1.74 5.11
CA VAL A 70 -3.67 -1.56 6.20
C VAL A 70 -4.82 -0.67 5.78
N TYR A 71 -4.54 0.47 5.14
CA TYR A 71 -5.60 1.35 4.64
C TYR A 71 -6.46 0.68 3.56
N MET A 72 -5.86 -0.23 2.79
CA MET A 72 -6.56 -1.08 1.83
C MET A 72 -7.28 -2.27 2.48
N GLY A 73 -7.24 -2.45 3.80
CA GLY A 73 -7.91 -3.55 4.51
C GLY A 73 -7.30 -4.94 4.30
N LEU A 74 -6.11 -5.04 3.69
CA LEU A 74 -5.47 -6.32 3.34
C LEU A 74 -4.62 -6.90 4.46
N VAL A 75 -4.08 -6.04 5.32
CA VAL A 75 -3.31 -6.44 6.49
C VAL A 75 -3.73 -5.63 7.71
N GLN A 76 -3.39 -6.11 8.89
CA GLN A 76 -3.60 -5.41 10.14
C GLN A 76 -2.34 -5.46 10.99
N PHE A 77 -1.99 -4.35 11.63
CA PHE A 77 -0.99 -4.37 12.70
C PHE A 77 -1.60 -4.98 13.96
N GLY A 78 -0.91 -5.96 14.53
CA GLY A 78 -1.23 -6.49 15.85
C GLY A 78 -1.13 -5.40 16.92
N HIS A 79 -1.68 -5.67 18.10
CA HIS A 79 -1.66 -4.73 19.22
C HIS A 79 -0.24 -4.22 19.49
N VAL A 80 -0.03 -2.91 19.28
CA VAL A 80 1.24 -2.25 19.51
C VAL A 80 1.24 -1.74 20.95
N GLU A 81 2.05 -2.36 21.81
CA GLU A 81 2.37 -1.78 23.10
C GLU A 81 3.14 -0.47 22.91
N LYS A 82 2.97 0.49 23.83
CA LYS A 82 3.73 1.75 23.79
C LYS A 82 5.24 1.43 23.69
N PHE A 83 5.95 2.17 22.85
CA PHE A 83 7.42 2.10 22.66
C PHE A 83 7.99 0.94 21.83
N LYS A 84 7.18 0.13 21.13
CA LYS A 84 7.73 -0.88 20.19
C LYS A 84 8.32 -0.24 18.92
N GLU A 85 9.49 -0.73 18.52
CA GLU A 85 10.10 -0.38 17.23
C GLU A 85 9.27 -0.93 16.05
N LYS A 86 9.35 -0.28 14.88
CA LYS A 86 8.55 -0.64 13.68
C LYS A 86 8.77 -2.07 13.18
N ASP A 87 9.94 -2.65 13.41
CA ASP A 87 10.26 -4.03 13.05
C ASP A 87 9.85 -5.06 14.13
N GLN A 88 9.45 -4.58 15.30
CA GLN A 88 8.92 -5.38 16.41
C GLN A 88 7.39 -5.41 16.43
N VAL A 89 6.76 -5.20 15.29
CA VAL A 89 5.30 -5.25 15.14
C VAL A 89 4.89 -6.60 14.55
N PHE A 90 3.76 -7.13 15.01
CA PHE A 90 3.10 -8.27 14.37
C PHE A 90 2.20 -7.77 13.24
N VAL A 91 2.16 -8.50 12.14
CA VAL A 91 1.26 -8.20 11.02
C VAL A 91 0.38 -9.42 10.81
N HIS A 92 -0.92 -9.19 10.69
CA HIS A 92 -1.90 -10.20 10.33
C HIS A 92 -2.35 -9.94 8.90
N VAL A 93 -2.39 -10.99 8.08
CA VAL A 93 -2.98 -10.91 6.73
C VAL A 93 -4.47 -11.18 6.88
N MET A 94 -5.29 -10.27 6.36
CA MET A 94 -6.73 -10.41 6.46
C MET A 94 -7.22 -11.46 5.48
N ARG A 95 -8.14 -12.32 5.92
CA ARG A 95 -8.85 -13.26 5.03
C ARG A 95 -10.12 -12.65 4.44
N ASN A 96 -10.73 -11.72 5.15
CA ASN A 96 -11.95 -11.05 4.75
C ASN A 96 -11.71 -9.54 4.73
N ALA A 97 -12.27 -8.87 3.73
CA ALA A 97 -12.21 -7.42 3.60
C ALA A 97 -13.55 -6.89 3.09
N SER A 98 -13.73 -5.58 3.17
CA SER A 98 -14.89 -4.90 2.60
C SER A 98 -14.51 -3.58 1.97
N ILE A 99 -15.16 -3.25 0.87
CA ILE A 99 -15.06 -1.94 0.21
C ILE A 99 -16.40 -1.24 0.39
N VAL A 100 -16.34 0.01 0.85
CA VAL A 100 -17.50 0.90 0.84
C VAL A 100 -17.50 1.61 -0.51
N ASP A 101 -18.53 1.38 -1.33
CA ASP A 101 -18.63 1.96 -2.64
C ASP A 101 -19.13 3.41 -2.57
N THR A 102 -18.20 4.34 -2.73
CA THR A 102 -18.44 5.79 -2.71
C THR A 102 -18.54 6.43 -4.10
N THR A 103 -18.66 5.67 -5.19
CA THR A 103 -18.71 6.26 -6.55
C THR A 103 -19.95 7.10 -6.79
N ASN A 104 -21.05 6.77 -6.11
CA ASN A 104 -22.35 7.45 -6.22
C ASN A 104 -22.55 8.57 -5.18
N ALA A 105 -21.48 8.95 -4.48
CA ALA A 105 -21.52 10.02 -3.50
C ALA A 105 -21.75 11.40 -4.12
N GLU A 106 -22.20 12.36 -3.31
CA GLU A 106 -22.22 13.75 -3.73
C GLU A 106 -20.80 14.31 -3.84
N PRO A 107 -20.50 15.13 -4.87
CA PRO A 107 -19.18 15.74 -5.03
C PRO A 107 -18.76 16.55 -3.80
N HIS A 108 -17.54 16.33 -3.33
CA HIS A 108 -16.97 17.08 -2.20
C HIS A 108 -15.48 17.33 -2.42
N TYR A 109 -14.90 18.29 -1.71
CA TYR A 109 -13.48 18.60 -1.89
C TYR A 109 -12.56 17.50 -1.34
N TRP A 110 -12.61 17.20 -0.03
CA TRP A 110 -11.66 16.27 0.63
C TRP A 110 -12.27 15.01 1.26
N LEU A 111 -13.58 14.98 1.53
CA LEU A 111 -14.24 13.90 2.25
C LEU A 111 -15.67 13.73 1.76
N VAL A 112 -16.06 12.49 1.52
CA VAL A 112 -17.44 12.08 1.32
C VAL A 112 -17.99 11.55 2.65
N THR A 113 -19.23 11.88 2.97
CA THR A 113 -19.94 11.33 4.13
C THR A 113 -21.17 10.58 3.66
N GLU A 114 -21.47 9.49 4.35
CA GLU A 114 -22.68 8.69 4.13
C GLU A 114 -23.89 9.46 4.66
N SER A 115 -24.99 9.48 3.91
CA SER A 115 -26.26 10.04 4.40
C SER A 115 -27.14 8.93 4.95
N PHE A 116 -27.90 9.23 6.00
CA PHE A 116 -28.80 8.26 6.64
C PHE A 116 -29.84 7.69 5.65
N ASP A 117 -30.32 8.52 4.73
CA ASP A 117 -31.35 8.14 3.74
C ASP A 117 -30.78 7.36 2.54
N LYS A 118 -29.46 7.40 2.32
CA LYS A 118 -28.79 6.77 1.19
C LYS A 118 -27.42 6.22 1.61
N PRO A 119 -27.39 5.09 2.35
CA PRO A 119 -26.14 4.46 2.73
C PRO A 119 -25.36 3.97 1.50
N PHE A 120 -24.03 3.92 1.63
CA PHE A 120 -23.17 3.37 0.60
C PHE A 120 -23.29 1.85 0.55
N GLU A 121 -23.16 1.30 -0.65
CA GLU A 121 -23.10 -0.15 -0.83
C GLU A 121 -21.80 -0.69 -0.20
N GLN A 122 -21.90 -1.77 0.58
CA GLN A 122 -20.73 -2.49 1.08
C GLN A 122 -20.54 -3.77 0.29
N ARG A 123 -19.37 -3.89 -0.34
CA ARG A 123 -18.93 -5.11 -1.02
C ARG A 123 -18.05 -5.89 -0.08
N HIS A 124 -18.37 -7.17 0.13
CA HIS A 124 -17.63 -8.06 1.01
C HIS A 124 -16.83 -9.07 0.20
N TYR A 125 -15.60 -9.32 0.63
CA TYR A 125 -14.65 -10.19 -0.06
C TYR A 125 -14.07 -11.22 0.91
N THR A 126 -13.81 -12.41 0.40
CA THR A 126 -13.06 -13.46 1.09
C THR A 126 -11.95 -13.95 0.17
N PHE A 127 -10.70 -13.85 0.62
CA PHE A 127 -9.52 -14.20 -0.16
C PHE A 127 -9.20 -15.69 -0.01
N ASN A 128 -9.64 -16.51 -0.97
CA ASN A 128 -9.32 -17.93 -1.03
C ASN A 128 -8.25 -18.25 -2.09
N SER A 129 -8.04 -17.35 -3.03
CA SER A 129 -7.10 -17.46 -4.15
C SER A 129 -6.38 -16.13 -4.42
N ALA A 130 -5.35 -16.17 -5.27
CA ALA A 130 -4.69 -14.95 -5.75
C ALA A 130 -5.64 -14.09 -6.62
N GLU A 131 -6.50 -14.74 -7.41
CA GLU A 131 -7.50 -14.09 -8.25
C GLU A 131 -8.49 -13.26 -7.41
N ASP A 132 -8.91 -13.76 -6.24
CA ASP A 132 -9.76 -13.01 -5.32
C ASP A 132 -9.11 -11.69 -4.86
N VAL A 133 -7.79 -11.71 -4.64
CA VAL A 133 -7.02 -10.53 -4.24
C VAL A 133 -6.88 -9.55 -5.41
N GLU A 134 -6.64 -10.04 -6.62
CA GLU A 134 -6.54 -9.22 -7.83
C GLU A 134 -7.88 -8.52 -8.14
N ASN A 135 -8.99 -9.26 -8.07
CA ASN A 135 -10.34 -8.72 -8.26
C ASN A 135 -10.66 -7.64 -7.22
N TYR A 136 -10.35 -7.90 -5.94
CA TYR A 136 -10.49 -6.90 -4.89
C TYR A 136 -9.68 -5.63 -5.16
N TRP A 137 -8.43 -5.80 -5.61
CA TRP A 137 -7.55 -4.67 -5.90
C TRP A 137 -8.08 -3.82 -7.06
N PHE A 138 -8.60 -4.48 -8.10
CA PHE A 138 -9.24 -3.81 -9.23
C PHE A 138 -10.46 -3.02 -8.77
N ASP A 139 -11.36 -3.64 -8.00
CA ASP A 139 -12.57 -2.98 -7.49
C ASP A 139 -12.22 -1.80 -6.58
N LEU A 140 -11.24 -1.95 -5.68
CA LEU A 140 -10.78 -0.89 -4.80
C LEU A 140 -10.23 0.29 -5.61
N MET A 141 -9.41 0.02 -6.62
CA MET A 141 -8.90 1.04 -7.53
C MET A 141 -10.04 1.75 -8.26
N CYS A 142 -11.03 1.00 -8.78
CA CYS A 142 -12.19 1.58 -9.43
C CYS A 142 -12.99 2.49 -8.50
N VAL A 143 -13.26 2.06 -7.27
CA VAL A 143 -13.97 2.87 -6.28
C VAL A 143 -13.16 4.12 -5.93
N CYS A 144 -11.87 3.99 -5.60
CA CYS A 144 -11.02 5.13 -5.25
C CYS A 144 -10.90 6.17 -6.37
N LEU A 145 -10.75 5.74 -7.63
CA LEU A 145 -10.60 6.65 -8.76
C LEU A 145 -11.91 7.30 -9.20
N ASN A 146 -13.06 6.66 -8.95
CA ASN A 146 -14.37 7.18 -9.34
C ASN A 146 -15.13 7.88 -8.21
N THR A 147 -14.62 7.84 -6.98
CA THR A 147 -15.16 8.63 -5.88
C THR A 147 -15.06 10.13 -6.23
N PRO A 148 -16.17 10.90 -6.18
CA PRO A 148 -16.24 12.27 -6.71
C PRO A 148 -15.60 13.33 -5.80
N LEU A 149 -14.38 13.08 -5.34
CA LEU A 149 -13.58 14.06 -4.61
C LEU A 149 -12.96 15.10 -5.55
N ALA A 150 -12.58 16.26 -5.00
CA ALA A 150 -11.99 17.40 -5.71
C ALA A 150 -12.84 18.00 -6.87
N LYS A 151 -14.10 17.59 -7.06
CA LYS A 151 -14.98 18.06 -8.14
C LYS A 151 -15.68 19.40 -7.89
N VAL A 152 -15.57 19.97 -6.67
CA VAL A 152 -16.19 21.26 -6.30
C VAL A 152 -15.64 22.41 -7.16
N HIS A 153 -14.35 22.38 -7.54
CA HIS A 153 -13.72 23.45 -8.33
C HIS A 153 -14.26 23.59 -9.77
N LEU A 154 -14.84 22.53 -10.37
CA LEU A 154 -15.29 22.56 -11.77
C LEU A 154 -16.67 23.21 -11.96
N ARG A 155 -17.53 23.18 -10.93
CA ARG A 155 -18.86 23.82 -11.01
C ARG A 155 -18.77 25.33 -10.80
N ASP A 156 -17.89 25.79 -9.92
CA ASP A 156 -17.72 27.23 -9.65
C ASP A 156 -17.06 27.99 -10.81
N LEU A 157 -16.29 27.31 -11.67
CA LEU A 157 -15.74 27.92 -12.90
C LEU A 157 -16.77 28.10 -14.01
N ARG A 158 -17.86 27.32 -14.04
CA ARG A 158 -18.92 27.44 -15.07
C ARG A 158 -19.96 28.50 -14.74
N VAL A 159 -19.98 29.04 -13.52
CA VAL A 159 -20.90 30.13 -13.14
C VAL A 159 -20.41 31.50 -13.64
N PHE A 160 -19.12 31.62 -14.00
CA PHE A 160 -18.56 32.88 -14.53
C PHE A 160 -18.69 33.06 -16.06
N GLU A 161 -19.27 32.10 -16.79
CA GLU A 161 -19.62 32.24 -18.22
C GLU A 161 -21.12 32.51 -18.43
N GLY A 162 -21.70 33.42 -17.64
CA GLY A 162 -23.01 34.02 -17.95
C GLY A 162 -22.86 35.20 -18.93
N PRO A 163 -23.82 35.46 -19.82
CA PRO A 163 -23.72 36.58 -20.75
C PRO A 163 -23.73 37.91 -19.98
N LEU A 164 -22.86 38.84 -20.38
CA LEU A 164 -22.82 40.21 -19.86
C LEU A 164 -24.21 40.87 -20.04
N PRO A 165 -24.71 41.59 -19.02
CA PRO A 165 -25.99 42.26 -19.11
C PRO A 165 -25.92 43.37 -20.17
N SER A 166 -26.95 43.39 -21.02
CA SER A 166 -27.19 44.35 -22.11
C SER A 166 -27.45 45.77 -21.62
#